data_AF-A0A1G8V768-F1
#
_entry.id   AF-A0A1G8V768-F1
#
_cell.length_a   1.000
_cell.length_b   1.000
_cell.length_c   1.000
_cell.angle_alpha   90.00
_cell.angle_beta   90.00
_cell.angle_gamma   90.00
#
_symmetry.space_group_name_H-M   'P 1'
#
loop_
_entity.id
_entity.type
_entity.pdbx_description
1 polymer ?
#
loop_
_entity_poly.entity_id
_entity_poly.type
_entity_poly.pdbx_seq_one_letter_code
_entity_poly.pdbx_strand_id
1 'polypeptide(L)'
;MVIWTIRANRPAREIDRAVLAYFHEHFATRPERRMPPVVVVVTGIDQILRGWPYAENLLSDEAMGLVADVVAAVAVDIGDNGARPVPVALVEPEWNTGTLRDRVQAHLGEALMAQRNRLRVENRASLRQEAARTGRGLRHGLSLIGSRMSPKQKTDDQGDAT
;
A
#
# COMPACT_ATOMS: atom_id res chain seq x y z
N MET A 1 -0.50 6.48 -4.34
CA MET A 1 -1.59 6.09 -5.24
C MET A 1 -1.34 4.68 -5.70
N VAL A 2 -2.42 3.95 -5.97
CA VAL A 2 -2.39 2.63 -6.59
C VAL A 2 -3.21 2.70 -7.87
N ILE A 3 -2.66 2.19 -8.97
CA ILE A 3 -3.42 1.96 -10.20
C ILE A 3 -3.78 0.48 -10.21
N TRP A 4 -5.04 0.17 -10.02
CA TRP A 4 -5.54 -1.19 -9.92
C TRP A 4 -6.08 -1.63 -11.28
N THR A 5 -5.37 -2.51 -11.97
CA THR A 5 -5.74 -2.93 -13.33
C THR A 5 -6.53 -4.22 -13.32
N ILE A 6 -7.63 -4.26 -14.06
CA ILE A 6 -8.48 -5.43 -14.25
C ILE A 6 -8.69 -5.60 -15.75
N ARG A 7 -8.53 -6.82 -16.28
CA ARG A 7 -8.79 -7.08 -17.70
C ARG A 7 -10.27 -7.31 -17.93
N ALA A 8 -10.83 -6.67 -18.97
CA ALA A 8 -12.24 -6.72 -19.30
C ALA A 8 -12.76 -8.15 -19.52
N ASN A 9 -11.97 -8.98 -20.22
CA ASN A 9 -12.31 -10.36 -20.55
C ASN A 9 -11.96 -11.39 -19.46
N ARG A 10 -11.59 -10.97 -18.23
CA ARG A 10 -11.24 -11.91 -17.16
C ARG A 10 -12.51 -12.51 -16.53
N PRO A 11 -12.70 -13.85 -16.56
CA PRO A 11 -13.93 -14.48 -16.07
C PRO A 11 -14.00 -14.65 -14.54
N ALA A 12 -12.86 -14.71 -13.84
CA ALA A 12 -12.82 -14.89 -12.38
C ALA A 12 -12.09 -13.71 -11.71
N ARG A 13 -12.84 -12.92 -10.92
CA ARG A 13 -12.36 -11.71 -10.22
C ARG A 13 -12.28 -11.85 -8.70
N GLU A 14 -12.49 -13.07 -8.19
CA GLU A 14 -12.48 -13.35 -6.74
C GLU A 14 -11.11 -13.04 -6.10
N ILE A 15 -10.02 -13.32 -6.82
CA ILE A 15 -8.66 -12.95 -6.36
C ILE A 15 -8.54 -11.44 -6.25
N ASP A 16 -9.00 -10.68 -7.25
CA ASP A 16 -8.91 -9.22 -7.24
C ASP A 16 -9.73 -8.65 -6.07
N ARG A 17 -10.94 -9.19 -5.83
CA ARG A 17 -11.79 -8.85 -4.68
C ARG A 17 -11.11 -9.14 -3.35
N ALA A 18 -10.55 -10.34 -3.18
CA ALA A 18 -9.88 -10.74 -1.94
C ALA A 18 -8.66 -9.87 -1.63
N VAL A 19 -7.84 -9.54 -2.63
CA VAL A 19 -6.66 -8.69 -2.43
C VAL A 19 -7.07 -7.24 -2.16
N LEU A 20 -8.12 -6.71 -2.81
CA LEU A 20 -8.69 -5.39 -2.46
C LEU A 20 -9.22 -5.36 -1.03
N ALA A 21 -9.98 -6.37 -0.62
CA ALA A 21 -10.50 -6.47 0.74
C ALA A 21 -9.37 -6.47 1.78
N TYR A 22 -8.34 -7.29 1.55
CA TYR A 22 -7.14 -7.32 2.39
C TYR A 22 -6.41 -5.96 2.40
N PHE A 23 -6.34 -5.29 1.25
CA PHE A 23 -5.75 -3.96 1.14
C PHE A 23 -6.51 -2.94 1.99
N HIS A 24 -7.83 -2.91 1.91
CA HIS A 24 -8.66 -2.03 2.75
C HIS A 24 -8.50 -2.35 4.24
N GLU A 25 -8.56 -3.62 4.62
CA GLU A 25 -8.38 -4.08 5.99
C GLU A 25 -7.00 -3.70 6.55
N HIS A 26 -5.95 -3.79 5.74
CA HIS A 26 -4.59 -3.39 6.13
C HIS A 26 -4.52 -1.93 6.60
N PHE A 27 -5.25 -1.02 5.96
CA PHE A 27 -5.31 0.39 6.34
C PHE A 27 -6.33 0.66 7.45
N ALA A 28 -7.46 -0.05 7.47
CA ALA A 28 -8.45 0.05 8.55
C ALA A 28 -7.85 -0.31 9.92
N THR A 29 -6.96 -1.30 9.97
CA THR A 29 -6.26 -1.74 11.18
C THR A 29 -5.06 -0.86 11.57
N ARG A 30 -4.70 0.14 10.74
CA ARG A 30 -3.52 1.02 10.94
C ARG A 30 -3.91 2.49 10.76
N PRO A 31 -4.65 3.09 11.72
CA PRO A 31 -5.18 4.45 11.59
C PRO A 31 -4.09 5.53 11.47
N GLU A 32 -2.86 5.24 11.89
CA GLU A 32 -1.72 6.14 11.70
C GLU A 32 -1.28 6.26 10.23
N ARG A 33 -1.62 5.26 9.41
CA ARG A 33 -1.35 5.20 7.98
C ARG A 33 -2.52 5.76 7.19
N ARG A 34 -2.23 6.72 6.32
CA ARG A 34 -3.22 7.23 5.37
C ARG A 34 -3.30 6.28 4.17
N MET A 35 -4.52 5.81 3.88
CA MET A 35 -4.78 5.00 2.70
C MET A 35 -4.47 5.82 1.43
N PRO A 36 -3.70 5.29 0.47
CA PRO A 36 -3.48 5.96 -0.80
C PRO A 36 -4.74 5.85 -1.68
N PRO A 37 -5.01 6.83 -2.55
CA PRO A 37 -6.11 6.73 -3.50
C PRO A 37 -5.86 5.56 -4.45
N VAL A 38 -6.93 4.85 -4.77
CA VAL A 38 -6.96 3.72 -5.71
C VAL A 38 -7.72 4.14 -6.96
N VAL A 39 -7.07 4.07 -8.11
CA VAL A 39 -7.71 4.29 -9.42
C VAL A 39 -7.86 2.94 -10.10
N VAL A 40 -9.10 2.47 -10.26
CA VAL A 40 -9.39 1.21 -10.94
C VAL A 40 -9.44 1.44 -12.45
N VAL A 41 -8.76 0.58 -13.20
CA VAL A 41 -8.62 0.68 -14.65
C VAL A 41 -9.04 -0.64 -15.28
N VAL A 42 -10.03 -0.58 -16.18
CA VAL A 42 -10.48 -1.74 -16.94
C VAL A 42 -9.75 -1.75 -18.29
N THR A 43 -8.84 -2.70 -18.46
CA THR A 43 -7.97 -2.80 -19.64
C THR A 43 -8.48 -3.86 -20.61
N GLY A 44 -8.04 -3.83 -21.87
CA GLY A 44 -8.40 -4.84 -22.86
C GLY A 44 -9.80 -4.65 -23.43
N ILE A 45 -10.27 -3.40 -23.52
CA ILE A 45 -11.56 -3.07 -24.13
C ILE A 45 -11.59 -3.46 -25.61
N ASP A 46 -10.45 -3.30 -26.30
CA ASP A 46 -10.20 -3.79 -27.66
C ASP A 46 -10.53 -5.28 -27.85
N GLN A 47 -10.42 -6.10 -26.80
CA GLN A 47 -10.64 -7.55 -26.90
C GLN A 47 -12.08 -8.00 -26.66
N ILE A 48 -12.91 -7.14 -26.09
CA ILE A 48 -14.34 -7.44 -25.90
C ILE A 48 -15.20 -6.86 -27.03
N LEU A 49 -14.66 -5.90 -27.78
CA LEU A 49 -15.38 -5.24 -28.88
C LEU A 49 -15.03 -5.90 -30.22
N ARG A 50 -16.04 -6.46 -30.90
CA ARG A 50 -15.86 -7.13 -32.20
C ARG A 50 -15.51 -6.19 -33.35
N GLY A 51 -15.86 -4.90 -33.25
CA GLY A 51 -15.65 -3.89 -34.28
C GLY A 51 -14.37 -3.07 -34.13
N TRP A 52 -13.42 -3.52 -33.31
CA TRP A 52 -12.20 -2.77 -33.07
C TRP A 52 -11.24 -2.81 -34.28
N PRO A 53 -10.60 -1.70 -34.67
CA PRO A 53 -10.78 -0.34 -34.15
C PRO A 53 -12.01 0.37 -34.72
N TYR A 54 -12.60 1.28 -33.94
CA TYR A 54 -13.71 2.12 -34.39
C TYR A 54 -13.19 3.39 -35.07
N ALA A 55 -13.92 3.86 -36.08
CA ALA A 55 -13.59 5.09 -36.80
C ALA A 55 -13.56 6.30 -35.84
N GLU A 56 -12.57 7.18 -36.00
CA GLU A 56 -12.39 8.39 -35.19
C GLU A 56 -12.34 8.14 -33.67
N ASN A 57 -12.07 6.90 -33.23
CA ASN A 57 -12.12 6.48 -31.84
C ASN A 57 -13.49 6.67 -31.16
N LEU A 58 -14.57 6.73 -31.96
CA LEU A 58 -15.94 6.83 -31.48
C LEU A 58 -16.58 5.44 -31.44
N LEU A 59 -16.83 4.94 -30.23
CA LEU A 59 -17.56 3.69 -30.04
C LEU A 59 -19.02 3.87 -30.46
N SER A 60 -19.61 2.86 -31.08
CA SER A 60 -21.06 2.80 -31.32
C SER A 60 -21.82 2.69 -29.99
N ASP A 61 -23.12 3.00 -30.00
CA ASP A 61 -23.97 2.89 -28.81
C ASP A 61 -23.98 1.46 -28.24
N GLU A 62 -23.99 0.45 -29.10
CA GLU A 62 -23.91 -0.96 -28.71
C GLU A 62 -22.56 -1.28 -28.03
N ALA A 63 -21.45 -0.80 -28.60
CA ALA A 63 -20.12 -0.97 -28.02
C ALA A 63 -19.98 -0.25 -26.67
N MET A 64 -20.51 0.97 -26.56
CA MET A 64 -20.56 1.72 -25.32
C MET A 64 -21.39 1.01 -24.25
N GLY A 65 -22.54 0.42 -24.62
CA GLY A 65 -23.36 -0.38 -23.73
C GLY A 65 -22.60 -1.58 -23.16
N LEU A 66 -21.92 -2.33 -24.01
CA LEU A 66 -21.09 -3.47 -23.58
C LEU A 66 -19.95 -3.04 -22.63
N VAL A 67 -19.29 -1.91 -22.92
CA VAL A 67 -18.25 -1.36 -22.04
C VAL A 67 -18.85 -0.94 -20.70
N ALA A 68 -20.02 -0.30 -20.69
CA ALA A 68 -20.71 0.12 -19.47
C ALA A 68 -21.08 -1.07 -18.59
N ASP A 69 -21.59 -2.15 -19.18
CA ASP A 69 -21.92 -3.39 -18.46
C ASP A 69 -20.69 -4.02 -17.81
N VAL A 70 -19.56 -4.09 -18.54
CA VAL A 70 -18.30 -4.60 -17.98
C VAL A 70 -17.79 -3.71 -16.85
N VAL A 71 -17.83 -2.39 -17.01
CA VAL A 71 -17.41 -1.44 -15.97
C VAL A 71 -18.29 -1.55 -14.73
N ALA A 72 -19.61 -1.69 -14.91
CA ALA A 72 -20.55 -1.87 -13.81
C ALA A 72 -20.29 -3.18 -13.06
N ALA A 73 -20.09 -4.28 -13.78
CA ALA A 73 -19.75 -5.57 -13.18
C ALA A 73 -18.44 -5.49 -12.39
N VAL A 74 -17.42 -4.84 -12.94
CA VAL A 74 -16.14 -4.61 -12.23
C VAL A 74 -16.35 -3.75 -10.99
N ALA A 75 -17.15 -2.68 -11.06
CA ALA A 75 -17.43 -1.81 -9.93
C ALA A 75 -18.11 -2.55 -8.76
N VAL A 76 -19.03 -3.48 -9.07
CA VAL A 76 -19.63 -4.37 -8.07
C VAL A 76 -18.59 -5.31 -7.47
N ASP A 77 -17.74 -5.91 -8.31
CA ASP A 77 -16.76 -6.91 -7.88
C ASP A 77 -15.71 -6.37 -6.90
N ILE A 78 -15.28 -5.11 -7.09
CA ILE A 78 -14.29 -4.44 -6.24
C ILE A 78 -14.86 -3.99 -4.89
N GLY A 79 -16.19 -4.05 -4.69
CA GLY A 79 -16.83 -3.81 -3.40
C GLY A 79 -16.76 -2.36 -2.88
N ASP A 80 -16.32 -1.42 -3.72
CA ASP A 80 -16.30 0.01 -3.41
C ASP A 80 -17.43 0.72 -4.17
N ASN A 81 -18.53 1.02 -3.47
CA ASN A 81 -19.71 1.68 -4.02
C ASN A 81 -19.41 3.08 -4.61
N GLY A 82 -18.25 3.67 -4.31
CA GLY A 82 -17.80 4.95 -4.86
C GLY A 82 -16.82 4.82 -6.04
N ALA A 83 -16.32 3.62 -6.33
CA ALA A 83 -15.34 3.42 -7.38
C ALA A 83 -15.96 3.67 -8.75
N ARG A 84 -15.22 4.40 -9.59
CA ARG A 84 -15.59 4.66 -10.99
C ARG A 84 -14.46 4.14 -11.87
N PRO A 85 -14.45 2.84 -12.20
CA PRO A 85 -13.41 2.26 -13.02
C PRO A 85 -13.32 2.97 -14.37
N VAL A 86 -12.10 3.18 -14.85
CA VAL A 86 -11.85 3.84 -16.14
C VAL A 86 -11.54 2.76 -17.18
N PRO A 87 -12.42 2.53 -18.17
CA PRO A 87 -12.15 1.58 -19.25
C PRO A 87 -11.15 2.16 -20.24
N VAL A 88 -10.17 1.38 -20.70
CA VAL A 88 -9.14 1.82 -21.65
C VAL A 88 -8.76 0.71 -22.63
N ALA A 89 -8.38 1.12 -23.84
CA ALA A 89 -7.60 0.29 -24.75
C ALA A 89 -6.21 0.92 -24.91
N LEU A 90 -5.17 0.11 -24.71
CA LEU A 90 -3.76 0.54 -24.76
C LEU A 90 -3.05 0.09 -26.04
N VAL A 91 -3.74 -0.65 -26.91
CA VAL A 91 -3.27 -1.04 -28.24
C VAL A 91 -3.72 0.03 -29.22
N GLU A 92 -2.86 0.39 -30.17
CA GLU A 92 -3.18 1.39 -31.20
C GLU A 92 -4.44 0.98 -31.99
N PRO A 93 -5.42 1.88 -32.18
CA PRO A 93 -5.48 3.23 -31.64
C PRO A 93 -5.82 3.26 -30.15
N GLU A 94 -5.06 3.99 -29.34
CA GLU A 94 -5.39 4.15 -27.92
C GLU A 94 -6.78 4.77 -27.74
N TRP A 95 -7.51 4.30 -26.72
CA TRP A 95 -8.82 4.85 -26.38
C TRP A 95 -8.98 5.12 -24.90
N ASN A 96 -9.57 6.28 -24.60
CA ASN A 96 -9.90 6.76 -23.26
C ASN A 96 -8.70 6.94 -22.30
N THR A 97 -7.46 6.91 -22.83
CA THR A 97 -6.23 7.15 -22.06
C THR A 97 -6.13 8.59 -21.53
N GLY A 98 -6.77 9.55 -22.22
CA GLY A 98 -6.94 10.93 -21.75
C GLY A 98 -7.72 10.99 -20.42
N THR A 99 -8.88 10.34 -20.34
CA THR A 99 -9.69 10.29 -19.11
C THR A 99 -8.96 9.57 -17.97
N LEU A 100 -8.18 8.53 -18.28
CA LEU A 100 -7.30 7.89 -17.28
C LEU A 100 -6.27 8.89 -16.74
N ARG A 101 -5.63 9.66 -17.62
CA ARG A 101 -4.65 10.69 -17.24
C ARG A 101 -5.28 11.74 -16.34
N ASP A 102 -6.45 12.26 -16.71
CA ASP A 102 -7.16 13.27 -15.92
C ASP A 102 -7.55 12.73 -14.54
N ARG A 103 -8.01 11.47 -14.47
CA ARG A 103 -8.32 10.81 -13.20
C ARG A 103 -7.09 10.67 -12.30
N VAL A 104 -5.97 10.26 -12.88
CA VAL A 104 -4.68 10.15 -12.16
C VAL A 104 -4.24 11.50 -11.62
N GLN A 105 -4.34 12.55 -12.44
CA GLN A 105 -4.00 13.93 -12.04
C GLN A 105 -4.90 14.42 -10.89
N ALA A 106 -6.20 14.14 -10.95
CA ALA A 106 -7.16 14.52 -9.91
C ALA A 106 -6.81 13.94 -8.52
N HIS A 107 -6.18 12.76 -8.47
CA HIS A 107 -5.77 12.12 -7.21
C HIS A 107 -4.32 12.42 -6.78
N LEU A 108 -3.56 13.21 -7.55
CA LEU A 108 -2.14 13.45 -7.28
C LEU A 108 -1.89 14.09 -5.90
N GLY A 109 -2.70 15.08 -5.53
CA GLY A 109 -2.58 15.75 -4.23
C GLY A 109 -2.76 14.78 -3.05
N GLU A 110 -3.80 13.97 -3.10
CA GLU A 110 -4.08 12.95 -2.08
C GLU A 110 -2.99 11.87 -2.05
N ALA A 111 -2.50 11.46 -3.22
CA ALA A 111 -1.41 10.50 -3.35
C ALA A 111 -0.13 10.98 -2.66
N LEU A 112 0.23 12.24 -2.82
CA LEU A 112 1.38 12.86 -2.16
C LEU A 112 1.18 12.94 -0.64
N MET A 113 -0.03 13.22 -0.16
CA MET A 113 -0.33 13.19 1.27
C MET A 113 -0.13 11.79 1.86
N ALA A 114 -0.61 10.75 1.18
CA ALA A 114 -0.41 9.36 1.61
C ALA A 114 1.08 8.98 1.61
N GLN A 115 1.85 9.38 0.58
CA GLN A 115 3.29 9.15 0.51
C GLN A 115 4.05 9.83 1.67
N ARG A 116 3.74 11.10 1.96
CA ARG A 116 4.34 11.83 3.09
C ARG A 116 4.00 11.20 4.43
N ASN A 117 2.74 10.77 4.61
CA ASN A 117 2.32 10.07 5.82
C ASN A 117 3.12 8.78 6.02
N ARG A 118 3.31 7.98 4.96
CA ARG A 118 4.11 6.74 4.99
C ARG A 118 5.53 7.00 5.52
N LEU A 119 6.23 7.98 4.93
CA LEU A 119 7.59 8.34 5.34
C LEU A 119 7.65 8.78 6.81
N ARG A 120 6.66 9.55 7.28
CA ARG A 120 6.58 9.98 8.69
C ARG A 120 6.41 8.81 9.65
N VAL A 121 5.57 7.83 9.30
CA VAL A 121 5.31 6.65 10.14
C VAL A 121 6.54 5.74 10.19
N GLU A 122 7.18 5.51 9.04
CA GLU A 122 8.39 4.68 8.92
C GLU A 122 9.57 5.28 9.69
N ASN A 123 9.81 6.59 9.56
CA ASN A 123 10.90 7.26 10.28
C ASN A 123 10.70 7.22 11.81
N ARG A 124 9.46 7.38 12.31
CA ARG A 124 9.17 7.24 13.75
C ARG A 124 9.41 5.83 14.26
N ALA A 125 9.09 4.81 13.47
CA ALA A 125 9.36 3.42 13.82
C ALA A 125 10.87 3.15 13.87
N SER A 126 11.64 3.66 12.91
CA SER A 126 13.11 3.54 12.87
C SER A 126 13.76 4.16 14.10
N LEU A 127 13.40 5.41 14.45
CA LEU A 127 13.95 6.10 15.61
C LEU A 127 13.65 5.38 16.93
N ARG A 128 12.45 4.80 17.09
CA ARG A 128 12.12 3.97 18.26
C ARG A 128 12.95 2.70 18.32
N GLN A 129 13.15 2.03 17.18
CA GLN A 129 13.96 0.82 17.11
C GLN A 129 15.44 1.12 17.39
N GLU A 130 15.98 2.23 16.87
CA GLU A 130 17.35 2.67 17.16
C GLU A 130 17.53 3.05 18.63
N ALA A 131 16.62 3.84 19.21
CA ALA A 131 16.65 4.17 20.64
C ALA A 131 16.59 2.91 21.54
N ALA A 132 15.77 1.91 21.16
CA ALA A 132 15.69 0.63 21.87
C ALA A 132 16.95 -0.25 21.72
N ARG A 133 17.74 -0.07 20.65
CA ARG A 133 19.05 -0.72 20.50
C ARG A 133 20.11 -0.01 21.34
N THR A 134 20.14 1.32 21.34
CA THR A 134 21.08 2.13 22.13
C THR A 134 20.84 1.99 23.65
N GLY A 135 19.58 1.95 24.09
CA GLY A 135 19.23 1.79 25.51
C GLY A 135 19.63 0.44 26.11
N ARG A 136 19.69 -0.63 25.30
CA ARG A 136 20.20 -1.94 25.75
C ARG A 136 21.73 -1.95 25.90
N GLY A 137 22.46 -1.22 25.07
CA GLY A 137 23.92 -1.08 25.19
C GLY A 137 24.37 -0.34 26.45
N LEU A 138 23.64 0.70 26.85
CA LEU A 138 23.96 1.48 28.06
C LEU A 138 23.73 0.71 29.37
N ARG A 139 22.75 -0.20 29.40
CA ARG A 139 22.52 -1.07 30.58
C ARG A 139 23.65 -2.06 30.84
N HIS A 140 24.30 -2.56 29.79
CA HIS A 140 25.48 -3.43 29.96
C HIS A 140 26.73 -2.65 30.41
N GLY A 141 26.93 -1.42 29.90
CA GLY A 141 28.04 -0.56 30.31
C GLY A 141 28.00 -0.13 31.77
N LEU A 142 26.80 0.15 32.31
CA LEU A 142 26.65 0.53 33.73
C LEU A 142 26.89 -0.64 34.70
N SER A 143 26.63 -1.90 34.30
CA SER A 143 26.90 -3.08 35.14
C SER A 143 28.40 -3.42 35.26
N LEU A 144 29.21 -3.03 34.27
CA LEU A 144 30.65 -3.25 34.25
C LEU A 144 31.42 -2.21 35.09
N ILE A 145 30.84 -1.03 35.32
CA ILE A 145 31.43 0.01 36.18
C ILE A 145 31.10 -0.24 37.66
N GLY A 146 29.93 -0.79 37.98
CA GLY A 146 29.51 -1.04 39.37
C GLY A 146 30.18 -2.23 40.08
N SER A 147 30.81 -3.16 39.35
CA SER A 147 31.34 -4.42 39.92
C SER A 147 32.81 -4.36 40.36
N ARG A 148 33.48 -3.19 40.27
CA ARG A 148 34.91 -3.04 40.60
C ARG A 148 35.23 -2.37 41.94
N MET A 149 34.23 -2.08 42.79
CA MET A 149 34.47 -1.55 44.14
C MET A 149 33.99 -2.53 45.21
N SER A 150 34.81 -3.53 45.50
CA SER A 150 34.80 -4.24 46.79
C SER A 150 36.18 -4.87 47.04
N PRO A 151 37.09 -4.18 47.75
CA PRO A 151 38.27 -4.83 48.29
C PRO A 151 37.87 -5.58 49.57
N LYS A 152 37.91 -6.90 49.41
CA LYS A 152 37.98 -7.98 50.38
C LYS A 152 38.70 -7.59 51.69
N GLN A 153 37.95 -7.59 52.79
CA GLN A 153 38.46 -7.51 54.15
C GLN A 153 39.26 -8.80 54.45
N LYS A 154 40.57 -8.64 54.70
CA LYS A 154 41.48 -9.74 55.03
C LYS A 154 41.47 -9.90 56.54
N THR A 155 40.66 -10.84 57.01
CA THR A 155 40.78 -11.46 58.34
C THR A 155 42.00 -12.37 58.31
N ASP A 156 42.96 -12.11 59.18
CA ASP A 156 43.68 -13.11 60.00
C ASP A 156 44.94 -12.46 60.60
N ASP A 157 45.01 -12.45 61.93
CA ASP A 157 46.15 -13.00 62.68
C ASP A 157 45.71 -13.29 64.12
N GLN A 158 45.71 -14.56 64.51
CA GLN A 158 46.69 -15.21 65.41
C GLN A 158 46.52 -14.73 66.87
N GLY A 159 46.33 -15.58 67.87
CA GLY A 159 46.82 -16.93 68.04
C GLY A 159 47.20 -17.00 69.52
N ASP A 160 46.45 -17.80 70.26
CA ASP A 160 46.57 -18.02 71.70
C ASP A 160 47.84 -18.84 72.01
N ALA A 161 48.62 -18.39 73.01
CA ALA A 161 49.56 -19.16 73.86
C ALA A 161 50.63 -18.22 74.44
N THR A 162 50.52 -17.82 75.71
CA THR A 162 51.16 -18.51 76.86
C THR A 162 50.64 -17.90 78.16
#